data_AF-G0NP43-F1
#
_entry.id   AF-G0NP43-F1
#
_cell.length_a   1.000
_cell.length_b   1.000
_cell.length_c   1.000
_cell.angle_alpha   90.00
_cell.angle_beta   90.00
_cell.angle_gamma   90.00
#
_symmetry.space_group_name_H-M   'P 1'
#
loop_
_entity.id
_entity.type
_entity.pdbx_description
1 polymer ?
#
loop_
_entity_poly.entity_id
_entity_poly.type
_entity_poly.pdbx_seq_one_letter_code
_entity_poly.pdbx_strand_id
1 'polypeptide(L)'
;MLSPALLKVSLNRRSSAPVPQDEKMMFPSRSRTASYLQPMMEDQELIGFNRDRRRSSGSIIVDSFELGNASPSRRASIASALPLDKKSKRKISNLVPLHQYTEDPTLAWEMLKEKRPVKPVRQMRLDTPVKPDHVRFVCIGCTHGEQMDLSKLPPGDVLLVAGDFTSCGLPNEVHNFNKLLGKLKYAYKVVIGGNHECTFDDTFLKLNKESEPKEMALKQALLSAIHSDSKGGISAKDLLSNAIYLEDSVIELFGITIYGTPWQPKVDNWAFNLSRGQSLLDKWNMIPTGVDVLLTHTPPLGHGDMMNNGQRMGCVELLNTVFKRVRPKYHVFGHIHEGYGCTTDGYTKFINCCLCNENLDMKNEPVIFDIPVHPHTKQFYVQNVKKILKRFQKKK
;
A
#
# COMPACT_ATOMS: atom_id res chain seq x y z
N MET A 1 18.61 -30.14 -15.96
CA MET A 1 18.81 -29.18 -14.86
C MET A 1 19.29 -27.87 -15.45
N LEU A 2 18.42 -26.87 -15.55
CA LEU A 2 18.78 -25.52 -16.04
C LEU A 2 19.02 -24.62 -14.83
N SER A 3 20.14 -23.88 -14.85
CA SER A 3 20.56 -22.98 -13.77
C SER A 3 19.63 -21.76 -13.65
N PRO A 4 19.32 -21.27 -12.42
CA PRO A 4 18.47 -20.10 -12.18
C PRO A 4 18.92 -18.79 -12.87
N ALA A 5 20.17 -18.72 -13.33
CA ALA A 5 20.71 -17.52 -13.99
C ALA A 5 20.11 -17.24 -15.39
N LEU A 6 19.53 -18.24 -16.06
CA LEU A 6 19.01 -18.10 -17.43
C LEU A 6 17.63 -17.40 -17.52
N LEU A 7 16.88 -17.32 -16.42
CA LEU A 7 15.62 -16.54 -16.40
C LEU A 7 15.84 -15.03 -16.27
N LYS A 8 16.97 -14.58 -15.70
CA LYS A 8 17.30 -13.13 -15.61
C LYS A 8 17.71 -12.51 -16.96
N VAL A 9 18.17 -13.30 -17.93
CA VAL A 9 18.78 -12.78 -19.18
C VAL A 9 17.81 -12.69 -20.37
N SER A 10 16.66 -13.38 -20.34
CA SER A 10 15.74 -13.42 -21.49
C SER A 10 14.81 -12.20 -21.64
N LEU A 11 14.86 -11.22 -20.74
CA LEU A 11 13.96 -10.04 -20.75
C LEU A 11 14.55 -8.81 -21.45
N ASN A 12 15.83 -8.81 -21.84
CA ASN A 12 16.55 -7.64 -22.36
C ASN A 12 16.85 -7.65 -23.88
N ARG A 13 16.06 -8.34 -24.70
CA ARG A 13 16.12 -8.15 -26.17
C ARG A 13 14.75 -7.83 -26.74
N ARG A 14 14.43 -6.54 -26.80
CA ARG A 14 13.53 -6.02 -27.82
C ARG A 14 14.35 -5.34 -28.91
N SER A 15 13.98 -5.67 -30.13
CA SER A 15 14.53 -5.27 -31.41
C SER A 15 14.58 -3.75 -31.60
N SER A 16 15.79 -3.23 -31.81
CA SER A 16 15.99 -1.94 -32.46
C SER A 16 15.86 -2.12 -33.97
N ALA A 17 14.75 -1.69 -34.56
CA ALA A 17 14.66 -1.40 -35.98
C ALA A 17 14.87 0.11 -36.19
N PRO A 18 15.70 0.54 -37.16
CA PRO A 18 16.07 1.94 -37.32
C PRO A 18 14.94 2.75 -37.98
N VAL A 19 14.65 3.93 -37.44
CA VAL A 19 13.81 4.95 -38.08
C VAL A 19 14.72 5.88 -38.88
N PRO A 20 14.40 6.24 -40.14
CA PRO A 20 15.26 7.04 -41.00
C PRO A 20 15.34 8.51 -40.54
N GLN A 21 16.52 9.10 -40.72
CA GLN A 21 16.80 10.52 -40.48
C GLN A 21 16.41 11.40 -41.68
N ASP A 22 16.10 12.65 -41.31
CA ASP A 22 16.15 13.91 -42.06
C ASP A 22 14.95 14.38 -42.90
N GLU A 23 14.30 15.45 -42.44
CA GLU A 23 14.52 16.78 -43.05
C GLU A 23 14.20 17.97 -42.13
N LYS A 24 14.98 19.03 -42.34
CA LYS A 24 15.18 20.28 -41.58
C LYS A 24 13.93 21.14 -41.31
N MET A 25 13.86 21.74 -40.13
CA MET A 25 13.32 23.10 -39.95
C MET A 25 14.29 23.99 -39.17
N MET A 26 14.72 25.07 -39.81
CA MET A 26 15.45 26.20 -39.22
C MET A 26 14.52 27.02 -38.33
N PHE A 27 14.94 27.35 -37.11
CA PHE A 27 14.53 28.59 -36.44
C PHE A 27 15.72 29.22 -35.69
N PRO A 28 15.86 30.56 -35.70
CA PRO A 28 17.08 31.22 -35.25
C PRO A 28 17.13 31.41 -33.73
N SER A 29 18.36 31.30 -33.24
CA SER A 29 18.84 31.64 -31.90
C SER A 29 18.52 33.07 -31.48
N ARG A 30 18.09 33.26 -30.23
CA ARG A 30 18.47 34.43 -29.43
C ARG A 30 18.81 34.03 -28.00
N SER A 31 20.07 34.30 -27.68
CA SER A 31 20.63 34.38 -26.34
C SER A 31 19.99 35.53 -25.55
N ARG A 32 19.88 35.34 -24.23
CA ARG A 32 20.21 36.38 -23.24
C ARG A 32 20.39 35.75 -21.87
N THR A 33 21.57 35.98 -21.34
CA THR A 33 22.03 35.78 -19.97
C THR A 33 21.26 36.70 -19.01
N ALA A 34 20.96 36.20 -17.80
CA ALA A 34 20.90 37.00 -16.59
C ALA A 34 21.01 36.08 -15.36
N SER A 35 22.15 36.20 -14.68
CA SER A 35 22.34 35.88 -13.26
C SER A 35 21.35 36.67 -12.40
N TYR A 36 20.96 36.16 -11.22
CA TYR A 36 20.95 36.89 -9.94
C TYR A 36 20.32 36.02 -8.82
N LEU A 37 21.18 35.64 -7.87
CA LEU A 37 21.03 35.57 -6.41
C LEU A 37 19.65 35.26 -5.77
N GLN A 38 19.66 34.21 -4.93
CA GLN A 38 18.72 33.97 -3.83
C GLN A 38 18.73 35.11 -2.79
N PRO A 39 17.65 35.23 -2.02
CA PRO A 39 17.79 35.46 -0.59
C PRO A 39 17.06 34.40 0.24
N MET A 40 17.73 33.98 1.31
CA MET A 40 17.14 33.38 2.49
C MET A 40 16.23 34.39 3.20
N MET A 41 15.07 33.95 3.68
CA MET A 41 14.38 34.64 4.77
C MET A 41 13.82 33.63 5.77
N GLU A 42 14.11 33.94 7.03
CA GLU A 42 13.81 33.24 8.26
C GLU A 42 12.34 33.38 8.69
N ASP A 43 11.98 32.51 9.62
CA ASP A 43 10.73 32.42 10.39
C ASP A 43 10.28 33.76 10.99
N GLN A 44 9.00 34.09 10.87
CA GLN A 44 8.27 34.85 11.90
C GLN A 44 6.81 34.38 12.01
N GLU A 45 6.46 34.00 13.24
CA GLU A 45 5.10 33.80 13.74
C GLU A 45 4.28 35.08 13.61
N LEU A 46 2.99 34.95 13.24
CA LEU A 46 2.03 36.05 13.35
C LEU A 46 0.78 35.58 14.11
N ILE A 47 0.77 35.94 15.39
CA ILE A 47 -0.40 35.97 16.26
C ILE A 47 -1.12 37.30 15.98
N GLY A 48 -2.29 37.23 15.36
CA GLY A 48 -3.15 38.39 15.09
C GLY A 48 -4.40 38.36 15.96
N PHE A 49 -4.39 39.15 17.03
CA PHE A 49 -5.59 39.55 17.79
C PHE A 49 -6.53 40.34 16.87
N ASN A 50 -7.82 40.02 16.87
CA ASN A 50 -8.85 40.94 16.37
C ASN A 50 -9.93 41.12 17.45
N ARG A 51 -9.97 42.32 18.04
CA ARG A 51 -11.09 42.85 18.82
C ARG A 51 -12.00 43.55 17.82
N ASP A 52 -13.28 43.16 17.78
CA ASP A 52 -14.31 44.19 17.83
C ASP A 52 -15.66 43.69 18.35
N ARG A 53 -16.25 44.55 19.19
CA ARG A 53 -17.50 44.35 19.94
C ARG A 53 -18.68 44.81 19.09
N ARG A 54 -19.79 44.04 19.08
CA ARG A 54 -21.15 44.62 19.16
C ARG A 54 -22.05 43.78 20.08
N ARG A 55 -22.72 44.49 20.99
CA ARG A 55 -23.67 44.01 22.00
C ARG A 55 -25.10 43.95 21.44
N SER A 56 -25.87 42.96 21.88
CA SER A 56 -27.31 43.03 22.22
C SER A 56 -27.69 41.71 22.92
N SER A 57 -27.67 41.64 24.26
CA SER A 57 -28.85 41.72 25.15
C SER A 57 -29.89 40.60 24.93
N GLY A 58 -29.96 39.67 25.89
CA GLY A 58 -31.00 38.63 25.98
C GLY A 58 -30.83 37.72 27.19
N SER A 59 -31.50 38.08 28.28
CA SER A 59 -31.86 37.38 29.52
C SER A 59 -31.23 36.03 29.92
N ILE A 60 -30.74 36.04 31.15
CA ILE A 60 -30.44 34.93 32.06
C ILE A 60 -31.73 34.20 32.44
N ILE A 61 -31.75 32.86 32.33
CA ILE A 61 -32.53 31.98 33.20
C ILE A 61 -31.54 30.96 33.76
N VAL A 62 -31.45 30.95 35.09
CA VAL A 62 -30.70 30.01 35.90
C VAL A 62 -31.71 28.95 36.30
N ASP A 63 -31.46 27.69 35.99
CA ASP A 63 -32.12 26.59 36.71
C ASP A 63 -31.06 25.62 37.22
N SER A 64 -31.24 25.32 38.50
CA SER A 64 -30.35 24.58 39.38
C SER A 64 -30.80 23.12 39.46
N PHE A 65 -29.91 22.27 40.00
CA PHE A 65 -30.09 20.85 40.35
C PHE A 65 -30.07 19.89 39.13
N GLU A 66 -29.36 18.75 39.15
CA GLU A 66 -29.17 17.80 40.25
C GLU A 66 -27.93 16.91 40.02
N LEU A 67 -27.28 16.48 41.11
CA LEU A 67 -26.17 15.55 41.16
C LEU A 67 -26.63 14.13 40.79
N GLY A 68 -26.19 13.62 39.63
CA GLY A 68 -26.33 12.22 39.24
C GLY A 68 -24.98 11.53 39.12
N ASN A 69 -24.59 10.78 40.15
CA ASN A 69 -23.50 9.80 40.09
C ASN A 69 -23.82 8.76 39.00
N ALA A 70 -23.05 8.75 37.91
CA ALA A 70 -23.02 7.64 36.96
C ALA A 70 -21.58 7.38 36.51
N SER A 71 -21.00 6.30 37.01
CA SER A 71 -19.76 5.71 36.53
C SER A 71 -19.88 5.30 35.05
N PRO A 72 -18.85 5.49 34.22
CA PRO A 72 -18.73 4.74 32.98
C PRO A 72 -17.65 3.68 33.14
N SER A 73 -18.04 2.47 33.53
CA SER A 73 -17.25 1.27 33.29
C SER A 73 -17.22 1.00 31.77
N ARG A 74 -16.33 1.66 31.04
CA ARG A 74 -15.99 1.24 29.67
C ARG A 74 -15.05 0.04 29.76
N ARG A 75 -15.63 -1.16 29.83
CA ARG A 75 -14.92 -2.38 29.44
C ARG A 75 -14.40 -2.19 28.02
N ALA A 76 -13.08 -2.33 27.85
CA ALA A 76 -12.46 -2.49 26.54
C ALA A 76 -13.16 -3.64 25.81
N SER A 77 -13.80 -3.35 24.68
CA SER A 77 -14.40 -4.38 23.83
C SER A 77 -13.28 -5.16 23.15
N ILE A 78 -13.07 -6.36 23.64
CA ILE A 78 -12.10 -7.34 23.17
C ILE A 78 -12.61 -7.93 21.86
N ALA A 79 -11.77 -7.90 20.82
CA ALA A 79 -11.95 -8.48 19.50
C ALA A 79 -12.94 -9.67 19.43
N SER A 80 -14.15 -9.40 18.95
CA SER A 80 -15.13 -10.37 18.49
C SER A 80 -15.33 -10.19 16.99
N ALA A 81 -15.15 -11.27 16.22
CA ALA A 81 -15.68 -11.33 14.87
C ALA A 81 -17.15 -11.75 15.01
N LEU A 82 -18.08 -10.88 14.64
CA LEU A 82 -19.50 -11.22 14.56
C LEU A 82 -19.77 -11.88 13.20
N PRO A 83 -20.57 -12.96 13.13
CA PRO A 83 -21.06 -13.48 11.87
C PRO A 83 -21.97 -12.45 11.21
N LEU A 84 -21.80 -12.23 9.90
CA LEU A 84 -22.70 -11.39 9.10
C LEU A 84 -24.10 -12.02 9.09
N ASP A 85 -25.02 -11.41 9.83
CA ASP A 85 -26.42 -11.80 9.89
C ASP A 85 -27.11 -11.54 8.54
N LYS A 86 -27.64 -12.61 7.95
CA LYS A 86 -28.42 -12.61 6.71
C LYS A 86 -29.84 -12.12 7.01
N LYS A 87 -30.03 -10.82 7.27
CA LYS A 87 -31.31 -10.08 7.07
C LYS A 87 -31.19 -8.63 7.55
N SER A 88 -30.54 -7.80 6.76
CA SER A 88 -30.79 -6.35 6.80
C SER A 88 -30.49 -5.76 5.43
N LYS A 89 -31.53 -5.63 4.60
CA LYS A 89 -31.53 -4.77 3.41
C LYS A 89 -31.46 -3.30 3.86
N ARG A 90 -30.32 -2.89 4.43
CA ARG A 90 -29.97 -1.47 4.53
C ARG A 90 -29.61 -1.02 3.11
N LYS A 91 -30.22 0.08 2.65
CA LYS A 91 -29.95 0.71 1.35
C LYS A 91 -28.44 0.73 1.09
N ILE A 92 -28.01 0.05 0.04
CA ILE A 92 -26.64 0.12 -0.50
C ILE A 92 -26.51 1.49 -1.18
N SER A 93 -26.32 2.56 -0.40
CA SER A 93 -26.29 3.94 -0.92
C SER A 93 -24.88 4.49 -1.12
N ASN A 94 -23.83 3.71 -0.87
CA ASN A 94 -22.44 4.21 -0.87
C ASN A 94 -21.49 3.44 -1.81
N LEU A 95 -21.98 2.64 -2.77
CA LEU A 95 -21.08 2.00 -3.73
C LEU A 95 -20.53 3.04 -4.71
N VAL A 96 -19.22 2.96 -4.95
CA VAL A 96 -18.55 3.82 -5.92
C VAL A 96 -18.95 3.36 -7.32
N PRO A 97 -19.45 4.25 -8.20
CA PRO A 97 -19.79 3.85 -9.56
C PRO A 97 -18.52 3.60 -10.38
N LEU A 98 -18.65 2.71 -11.36
CA LEU A 98 -17.62 2.43 -12.36
C LEU A 98 -17.28 3.71 -13.15
N HIS A 99 -16.00 3.94 -13.43
CA HIS A 99 -15.60 5.09 -14.22
C HIS A 99 -15.62 4.77 -15.72
N GLN A 100 -16.16 5.69 -16.53
CA GLN A 100 -16.30 5.49 -17.98
C GLN A 100 -14.97 5.26 -18.72
N TYR A 101 -13.87 5.82 -18.20
CA TYR A 101 -12.52 5.68 -18.75
C TYR A 101 -11.65 4.68 -17.98
N THR A 102 -12.26 3.68 -17.34
CA THR A 102 -11.53 2.69 -16.53
C THR A 102 -10.37 2.03 -17.30
N GLU A 103 -10.55 1.74 -18.59
CA GLU A 103 -9.56 1.07 -19.42
C GLU A 103 -8.39 1.98 -19.86
N ASP A 104 -8.59 3.30 -19.83
CA ASP A 104 -7.54 4.28 -20.12
C ASP A 104 -7.27 5.14 -18.87
N PRO A 105 -6.42 4.65 -17.95
CA PRO A 105 -6.08 5.39 -16.73
C PRO A 105 -5.48 6.78 -17.01
N THR A 106 -4.74 6.95 -18.10
CA THR A 106 -4.12 8.24 -18.43
C THR A 106 -5.19 9.26 -18.81
N LEU A 107 -6.13 8.88 -19.68
CA LEU A 107 -7.30 9.71 -20.01
C LEU A 107 -8.21 9.94 -18.79
N ALA A 108 -8.44 8.91 -17.98
CA ALA A 108 -9.22 9.04 -16.76
C ALA A 108 -8.61 10.07 -15.81
N TRP A 109 -7.28 10.13 -15.71
CA TRP A 109 -6.60 11.11 -14.89
C TRP A 109 -6.81 12.53 -15.39
N GLU A 110 -6.71 12.75 -16.70
CA GLU A 110 -6.96 14.07 -17.29
C GLU A 110 -8.35 14.61 -16.94
N MET A 111 -9.36 13.74 -16.88
CA MET A 111 -10.72 14.09 -16.49
C MET A 111 -10.92 14.34 -14.99
N LEU A 112 -10.04 13.78 -14.15
CA LEU A 112 -10.19 13.78 -12.70
C LEU A 112 -9.26 14.78 -11.98
N LYS A 113 -8.09 15.08 -12.55
CA LYS A 113 -6.99 15.77 -11.86
C LYS A 113 -7.34 17.13 -11.28
N GLU A 114 -8.22 17.89 -11.93
CA GLU A 114 -8.66 19.20 -11.43
C GLU A 114 -9.40 19.12 -10.08
N LYS A 115 -10.10 17.99 -9.84
CA LYS A 115 -10.89 17.74 -8.62
C LYS A 115 -10.20 16.73 -7.69
N ARG A 116 -8.96 16.35 -8.00
CA ARG A 116 -8.16 15.35 -7.28
C ARG A 116 -6.80 15.98 -6.97
N PRO A 117 -6.68 16.76 -5.87
CA PRO A 117 -5.41 17.38 -5.54
C PRO A 117 -4.35 16.31 -5.30
N VAL A 118 -3.16 16.51 -5.85
CA VAL A 118 -1.97 15.70 -5.56
C VAL A 118 -0.89 16.65 -5.11
N LYS A 119 -0.58 16.61 -3.82
CA LYS A 119 0.48 17.43 -3.23
C LYS A 119 1.64 16.53 -2.80
N PRO A 120 2.90 16.85 -3.14
CA PRO A 120 4.03 16.09 -2.63
C PRO A 120 4.08 16.19 -1.10
N VAL A 121 4.48 15.10 -0.45
CA VAL A 121 4.67 15.05 1.00
C VAL A 121 6.15 14.80 1.26
N ARG A 122 6.76 15.66 2.07
CA ARG A 122 8.13 15.43 2.55
C ARG A 122 8.14 14.19 3.43
N GLN A 123 8.97 13.22 3.08
CA GLN A 123 9.16 12.01 3.86
C GLN A 123 9.78 12.32 5.22
N MET A 124 9.36 11.57 6.23
CA MET A 124 10.00 11.60 7.55
C MET A 124 11.42 11.06 7.44
N ARG A 125 12.38 11.69 8.14
CA ARG A 125 13.76 11.21 8.15
C ARG A 125 13.86 9.91 8.92
N LEU A 126 14.65 8.96 8.42
CA LEU A 126 14.81 7.63 9.02
C LEU A 126 15.41 7.65 10.44
N ASP A 127 16.17 8.69 10.77
CA ASP A 127 16.78 8.91 12.09
C ASP A 127 15.87 9.65 13.08
N THR A 128 14.64 10.01 12.68
CA THR A 128 13.66 10.60 13.60
C THR A 128 13.45 9.65 14.79
N PRO A 129 13.51 10.10 16.06
CA PRO A 129 13.28 9.21 17.21
C PRO A 129 11.86 8.62 17.23
N VAL A 130 11.72 7.36 17.65
CA VAL A 130 10.40 6.72 17.85
C VAL A 130 9.78 7.24 19.14
N LYS A 131 8.61 7.86 19.05
CA LYS A 131 7.91 8.39 20.24
C LYS A 131 7.15 7.29 21.00
N PRO A 132 7.05 7.37 22.34
CA PRO A 132 6.32 6.38 23.14
C PRO A 132 4.79 6.46 22.98
N ASP A 133 4.28 7.61 22.56
CA ASP A 133 2.86 7.92 22.32
C ASP A 133 2.47 7.83 20.82
N HIS A 134 3.30 7.20 19.99
CA HIS A 134 3.03 6.97 18.58
C HIS A 134 3.41 5.53 18.20
N VAL A 135 2.68 4.92 17.27
CA VAL A 135 3.11 3.71 16.58
C VAL A 135 3.84 4.11 15.32
N ARG A 136 5.08 3.66 15.15
CA ARG A 136 5.83 3.83 13.92
C ARG A 136 5.62 2.68 12.96
N PHE A 137 5.19 3.01 11.76
CA PHE A 137 5.11 2.11 10.62
C PHE A 137 6.35 2.30 9.75
N VAL A 138 6.91 1.19 9.28
CA VAL A 138 7.99 1.13 8.29
C VAL A 138 7.44 0.45 7.05
N CYS A 139 7.51 1.09 5.90
CA CYS A 139 6.92 0.64 4.64
C CYS A 139 8.01 0.26 3.66
N ILE A 140 7.92 -0.95 3.13
CA ILE A 140 8.76 -1.48 2.07
C ILE A 140 7.90 -2.27 1.07
N GLY A 141 8.41 -2.53 -0.12
CA GLY A 141 7.78 -3.38 -1.12
C GLY A 141 8.69 -3.55 -2.33
N CYS A 142 8.32 -4.44 -3.24
CA CYS A 142 9.04 -4.65 -4.49
C CYS A 142 10.54 -4.91 -4.28
N THR A 143 10.84 -5.88 -3.41
CA THR A 143 12.23 -6.33 -3.20
C THR A 143 12.61 -7.41 -4.19
N HIS A 144 11.65 -8.10 -4.84
CA HIS A 144 11.87 -9.07 -5.91
C HIS A 144 12.89 -10.17 -5.56
N GLY A 145 12.90 -10.60 -4.29
CA GLY A 145 13.87 -11.57 -3.78
C GLY A 145 15.31 -11.07 -3.61
N GLU A 146 15.59 -9.80 -3.91
CA GLU A 146 16.91 -9.19 -3.71
C GLU A 146 17.28 -9.09 -2.23
N GLN A 147 18.58 -9.18 -1.94
CA GLN A 147 19.07 -9.19 -0.57
C GLN A 147 18.94 -7.80 0.07
N MET A 148 18.08 -7.69 1.08
CA MET A 148 17.96 -6.47 1.87
C MET A 148 19.06 -6.36 2.93
N ASP A 149 19.71 -5.20 2.98
CA ASP A 149 20.58 -4.83 4.09
C ASP A 149 19.72 -4.44 5.31
N LEU A 150 19.69 -5.33 6.30
CA LEU A 150 18.90 -5.15 7.52
C LEU A 150 19.35 -3.93 8.34
N SER A 151 20.58 -3.45 8.17
CA SER A 151 21.07 -2.27 8.88
C SER A 151 20.45 -0.97 8.37
N LYS A 152 19.93 -0.96 7.14
CA LYS A 152 19.23 0.19 6.52
C LYS A 152 17.77 0.28 6.93
N LEU A 153 17.23 -0.73 7.61
CA LEU A 153 15.86 -0.70 8.09
C LEU A 153 15.76 0.13 9.38
N PRO A 154 14.97 1.22 9.40
CA PRO A 154 14.87 2.11 10.55
C PRO A 154 14.14 1.44 11.72
N PRO A 155 14.34 1.92 12.96
CA PRO A 155 13.54 1.47 14.09
C PRO A 155 12.05 1.76 13.87
N GLY A 156 11.19 0.83 14.31
CA GLY A 156 9.74 0.98 14.23
C GLY A 156 9.00 -0.10 15.00
N ASP A 157 7.68 0.00 15.00
CA ASP A 157 6.79 -0.93 15.72
C ASP A 157 6.16 -1.96 14.76
N VAL A 158 5.76 -1.51 13.57
CA VAL A 158 5.09 -2.33 12.55
C VAL A 158 5.81 -2.20 11.21
N LEU A 159 6.23 -3.33 10.64
CA LEU A 159 6.67 -3.40 9.24
C LEU A 159 5.46 -3.67 8.34
N LEU A 160 5.30 -2.87 7.29
CA LEU A 160 4.34 -3.09 6.19
C LEU A 160 5.13 -3.48 4.94
N VAL A 161 4.75 -4.61 4.32
CA VAL A 161 5.33 -5.09 3.06
C VAL A 161 4.26 -5.10 1.98
N ALA A 162 4.39 -4.22 0.99
CA ALA A 162 3.41 -3.97 -0.07
C ALA A 162 3.57 -4.90 -1.30
N GLY A 163 3.84 -6.18 -1.06
CA GLY A 163 3.97 -7.20 -2.12
C GLY A 163 5.33 -7.21 -2.83
N ASP A 164 5.46 -8.15 -3.76
CA ASP A 164 6.65 -8.43 -4.58
C ASP A 164 7.91 -8.63 -3.72
N PHE A 165 7.79 -9.48 -2.71
CA PHE A 165 8.92 -9.82 -1.84
C PHE A 165 9.70 -11.03 -2.34
N THR A 166 9.19 -11.74 -3.35
CA THR A 166 9.83 -12.84 -4.08
C THR A 166 9.95 -12.52 -5.58
N SER A 167 10.68 -13.34 -6.35
CA SER A 167 10.71 -13.19 -7.81
C SER A 167 9.54 -13.88 -8.50
N CYS A 168 9.05 -15.00 -7.94
CA CYS A 168 7.91 -15.74 -8.52
C CYS A 168 7.11 -16.57 -7.50
N GLY A 169 7.31 -16.31 -6.20
CA GLY A 169 6.59 -16.97 -5.12
C GLY A 169 7.04 -18.41 -4.85
N LEU A 170 8.21 -18.85 -5.30
CA LEU A 170 8.63 -20.23 -5.04
C LEU A 170 8.71 -20.51 -3.53
N PRO A 171 8.36 -21.73 -3.05
CA PRO A 171 8.38 -22.05 -1.63
C PRO A 171 9.72 -21.72 -0.93
N ASN A 172 10.85 -21.97 -1.60
CA ASN A 172 12.17 -21.60 -1.09
C ASN A 172 12.40 -20.08 -0.99
N GLU A 173 11.88 -19.29 -1.94
CA GLU A 173 11.94 -17.82 -1.87
C GLU A 173 11.14 -17.31 -0.67
N VAL A 174 9.92 -17.83 -0.50
CA VAL A 174 9.03 -17.48 0.61
C VAL A 174 9.66 -17.89 1.95
N HIS A 175 10.26 -19.08 2.03
CA HIS A 175 10.98 -19.53 3.22
C HIS A 175 12.16 -18.61 3.56
N ASN A 176 12.96 -18.22 2.56
CA ASN A 176 14.09 -17.31 2.74
C ASN A 176 13.63 -15.93 3.23
N PHE A 177 12.57 -15.39 2.63
CA PHE A 177 11.96 -14.14 3.06
C PHE A 177 11.41 -14.24 4.49
N ASN A 178 10.70 -15.32 4.82
CA ASN A 178 10.19 -15.54 6.18
C ASN A 178 11.30 -15.64 7.23
N LYS A 179 12.43 -16.29 6.89
CA LYS A 179 13.62 -16.36 7.74
C LYS A 179 14.24 -14.98 7.95
N LEU A 180 14.24 -14.12 6.93
CA LEU A 180 14.67 -12.73 7.04
C LEU A 180 13.77 -11.95 8.00
N LEU A 181 12.44 -12.05 7.84
CA LEU A 181 11.47 -11.40 8.73
C LEU A 181 11.64 -11.81 10.20
N GLY A 182 11.99 -13.08 10.46
CA GLY A 182 12.26 -13.59 11.80
C GLY A 182 13.45 -12.92 12.51
N LYS A 183 14.38 -12.32 11.76
CA LYS A 183 15.53 -11.59 12.32
C LYS A 183 15.18 -10.14 12.69
N LEU A 184 14.07 -9.61 12.19
CA LEU A 184 13.68 -8.21 12.37
C LEU A 184 13.04 -7.97 13.74
N LYS A 185 13.38 -6.83 14.36
CA LYS A 185 12.96 -6.46 15.72
C LYS A 185 11.55 -5.87 15.81
N TYR A 186 10.88 -5.61 14.69
CA TYR A 186 9.51 -5.08 14.68
C TYR A 186 8.56 -5.99 15.46
N ALA A 187 7.67 -5.39 16.25
CA ALA A 187 6.68 -6.12 17.04
C ALA A 187 5.73 -6.91 16.10
N TYR A 188 5.34 -6.30 15.00
CA TYR A 188 4.48 -6.91 13.98
C TYR A 188 5.04 -6.70 12.58
N LYS A 189 4.83 -7.68 11.71
CA LYS A 189 5.14 -7.61 10.28
C LYS A 189 3.87 -7.96 9.53
N VAL A 190 3.30 -7.00 8.81
CA VAL A 190 2.09 -7.15 8.01
C VAL A 190 2.49 -7.18 6.55
N VAL A 191 2.07 -8.22 5.83
CA VAL A 191 2.51 -8.52 4.47
C VAL A 191 1.29 -8.77 3.60
N ILE A 192 1.27 -8.22 2.40
CA ILE A 192 0.36 -8.64 1.31
C ILE A 192 1.19 -9.26 0.18
N GLY A 193 0.56 -10.04 -0.69
CA GLY A 193 1.18 -10.47 -1.94
C GLY A 193 1.22 -9.33 -2.96
N GLY A 194 2.09 -9.46 -3.94
CA GLY A 194 2.09 -8.72 -5.20
C GLY A 194 2.03 -9.68 -6.40
N ASN A 195 2.22 -9.16 -7.60
CA ASN A 195 2.09 -9.96 -8.81
C ASN A 195 3.17 -11.05 -8.93
N HIS A 196 4.31 -10.87 -8.27
CA HIS A 196 5.38 -11.87 -8.23
C HIS A 196 5.12 -13.02 -7.24
N GLU A 197 4.14 -12.93 -6.34
CA GLU A 197 3.77 -14.05 -5.45
C GLU A 197 2.86 -15.06 -6.16
N CYS A 198 3.31 -15.63 -7.29
CA CYS A 198 2.47 -16.49 -8.15
C CYS A 198 1.83 -17.68 -7.44
N THR A 199 2.54 -18.28 -6.47
CA THR A 199 2.05 -19.43 -5.71
C THR A 199 1.00 -19.07 -4.65
N PHE A 200 0.72 -17.78 -4.47
CA PHE A 200 -0.30 -17.28 -3.55
C PHE A 200 -1.65 -17.10 -4.25
N ASP A 201 -1.69 -17.10 -5.58
CA ASP A 201 -2.92 -16.97 -6.35
C ASP A 201 -3.33 -18.33 -6.95
N ASP A 202 -4.26 -19.01 -6.29
CA ASP A 202 -4.82 -20.28 -6.76
C ASP A 202 -5.51 -20.14 -8.12
N THR A 203 -6.02 -18.96 -8.47
CA THR A 203 -6.64 -18.71 -9.77
C THR A 203 -5.58 -18.62 -10.86
N PHE A 204 -4.44 -17.99 -10.55
CA PHE A 204 -3.29 -17.99 -11.44
C PHE A 204 -2.75 -19.41 -11.67
N LEU A 205 -2.56 -20.20 -10.63
CA LEU A 205 -2.01 -21.56 -10.74
C LEU A 205 -2.90 -22.54 -11.52
N LYS A 206 -4.19 -22.26 -11.69
CA LYS A 206 -5.07 -23.08 -12.54
C LYS A 206 -4.58 -23.08 -13.98
N LEU A 207 -4.31 -24.28 -14.48
CA LEU A 207 -3.95 -24.49 -15.89
C LEU A 207 -5.17 -24.22 -16.77
N ASN A 208 -5.05 -23.23 -17.66
CA ASN A 208 -6.00 -22.98 -18.74
C ASN A 208 -5.34 -23.33 -20.08
N LYS A 209 -6.06 -24.05 -20.96
CA LYS A 209 -5.58 -24.41 -22.30
C LYS A 209 -5.39 -23.20 -23.21
N GLU A 210 -6.02 -22.07 -22.88
CA GLU A 210 -5.90 -20.80 -23.61
C GLU A 210 -4.71 -19.94 -23.14
N SER A 211 -3.98 -20.36 -22.10
CA SER A 211 -2.79 -19.63 -21.63
C SER A 211 -1.66 -19.70 -22.68
N GLU A 212 -0.93 -18.60 -22.81
CA GLU A 212 0.27 -18.53 -23.65
C GLU A 212 1.31 -19.59 -23.24
N PRO A 213 2.12 -20.14 -24.18
CA PRO A 213 3.07 -21.22 -23.87
C PRO A 213 4.05 -20.90 -22.73
N LYS A 214 4.50 -19.64 -22.63
CA LYS A 214 5.41 -19.19 -21.56
C LYS A 214 4.73 -19.20 -20.19
N GLU A 215 3.49 -18.73 -20.13
CA GLU A 215 2.68 -18.73 -18.91
C GLU A 215 2.41 -20.17 -18.45
N MET A 216 2.05 -21.06 -19.39
CA MET A 216 1.83 -22.47 -19.10
C MET A 216 3.09 -23.16 -18.55
N ALA A 217 4.25 -22.90 -19.15
CA ALA A 217 5.53 -23.43 -18.66
C ALA A 217 5.86 -22.95 -17.25
N LEU A 218 5.64 -21.65 -16.95
CA LEU A 218 5.83 -21.09 -15.62
C LEU A 218 4.89 -21.77 -14.60
N LYS A 219 3.59 -21.86 -14.89
CA LYS A 219 2.62 -22.52 -14.00
C LYS A 219 3.00 -23.98 -13.73
N GLN A 220 3.41 -24.73 -14.76
CA GLN A 220 3.83 -26.12 -14.60
C GLN A 220 5.08 -26.25 -13.73
N ALA A 221 6.06 -25.36 -13.89
CA ALA A 221 7.25 -25.32 -13.04
C ALA A 221 6.91 -24.99 -11.58
N LEU A 222 6.05 -23.99 -11.35
CA LEU A 222 5.59 -23.59 -10.01
C LEU A 222 4.84 -24.73 -9.32
N LEU A 223 3.88 -25.36 -10.01
CA LEU A 223 3.14 -26.52 -9.49
C LEU A 223 4.08 -27.67 -9.14
N SER A 224 5.07 -27.95 -9.99
CA SER A 224 6.04 -29.01 -9.74
C SER A 224 6.89 -28.71 -8.49
N ALA A 225 7.33 -27.46 -8.32
CA ALA A 225 8.08 -27.02 -7.15
C ALA A 225 7.24 -27.10 -5.85
N ILE A 226 5.96 -26.69 -5.92
CA ILE A 226 5.02 -26.83 -4.80
C ILE A 226 4.89 -28.30 -4.43
N HIS A 227 4.66 -29.21 -5.39
CA HIS A 227 4.52 -30.64 -5.11
C HIS A 227 5.80 -31.28 -4.53
N SER A 228 6.99 -30.85 -4.97
CA SER A 228 8.25 -31.38 -4.43
C SER A 228 8.54 -30.92 -3.00
N ASP A 229 8.17 -29.68 -2.66
CA ASP A 229 8.43 -29.10 -1.33
C ASP A 229 7.32 -29.40 -0.31
N SER A 230 6.09 -29.67 -0.78
CA SER A 230 4.95 -29.98 0.08
C SER A 230 5.01 -31.43 0.60
N LYS A 231 5.97 -31.70 1.49
CA LYS A 231 5.81 -32.75 2.50
C LYS A 231 4.61 -32.38 3.40
N GLY A 232 3.39 -32.69 2.96
CA GLY A 232 2.16 -32.57 3.77
C GLY A 232 1.15 -31.49 3.39
N GLY A 233 1.13 -30.98 2.15
CA GLY A 233 0.04 -30.09 1.69
C GLY A 233 0.04 -28.67 2.27
N ILE A 234 1.19 -28.19 2.74
CA ILE A 234 1.38 -26.82 3.27
C ILE A 234 1.38 -25.83 2.10
N SER A 235 0.55 -24.78 2.16
CA SER A 235 0.53 -23.74 1.13
C SER A 235 1.74 -22.81 1.24
N ALA A 236 2.12 -22.14 0.15
CA ALA A 236 3.21 -21.16 0.19
C ALA A 236 2.91 -20.02 1.19
N LYS A 237 1.65 -19.63 1.35
CA LYS A 237 1.19 -18.65 2.36
C LYS A 237 1.50 -19.09 3.79
N ASP A 238 1.41 -20.38 4.08
CA ASP A 238 1.65 -20.93 5.43
C ASP A 238 3.13 -20.91 5.83
N LEU A 239 4.04 -20.80 4.85
CA LEU A 239 5.47 -20.64 5.10
C LEU A 239 5.81 -19.28 5.75
N LEU A 240 4.92 -18.27 5.65
CA LEU A 240 5.08 -16.94 6.25
C LEU A 240 4.74 -16.93 7.76
N SER A 241 5.40 -17.78 8.55
CA SER A 241 5.13 -17.91 9.99
C SER A 241 5.52 -16.71 10.85
N ASN A 242 6.43 -15.84 10.37
CA ASN A 242 6.88 -14.62 11.03
C ASN A 242 6.11 -13.36 10.61
N ALA A 243 5.02 -13.51 9.85
CA ALA A 243 4.22 -12.41 9.33
C ALA A 243 2.71 -12.60 9.57
N ILE A 244 2.01 -11.48 9.62
CA ILE A 244 0.57 -11.37 9.46
C ILE A 244 0.33 -11.15 7.96
N TYR A 245 0.11 -12.25 7.24
CA TYR A 245 -0.29 -12.17 5.84
C TYR A 245 -1.77 -11.76 5.71
N LEU A 246 -2.04 -10.70 4.96
CA LEU A 246 -3.38 -10.21 4.64
C LEU A 246 -3.68 -10.41 3.16
N GLU A 247 -4.86 -10.91 2.88
CA GLU A 247 -5.47 -11.00 1.55
C GLU A 247 -6.97 -10.79 1.73
N ASP A 248 -7.50 -9.72 1.13
CA ASP A 248 -8.89 -9.29 1.26
C ASP A 248 -9.40 -9.25 2.72
N SER A 249 -8.52 -8.92 3.67
CA SER A 249 -8.77 -9.08 5.12
C SER A 249 -8.19 -7.96 5.96
N VAL A 250 -8.67 -7.90 7.20
CA VAL A 250 -8.40 -6.82 8.16
C VAL A 250 -7.69 -7.35 9.40
N ILE A 251 -6.81 -6.53 9.97
CA ILE A 251 -6.24 -6.71 11.30
C ILE A 251 -6.29 -5.40 12.08
N GLU A 252 -6.51 -5.49 13.38
CA GLU A 252 -6.40 -4.34 14.29
C GLU A 252 -5.18 -4.51 15.18
N LEU A 253 -4.26 -3.55 15.12
CA LEU A 253 -3.07 -3.47 15.95
C LEU A 253 -3.02 -2.10 16.60
N PHE A 254 -2.80 -2.02 17.91
CA PHE A 254 -2.75 -0.74 18.64
C PHE A 254 -4.03 0.11 18.55
N GLY A 255 -5.19 -0.49 18.24
CA GLY A 255 -6.42 0.24 17.94
C GLY A 255 -6.44 0.89 16.55
N ILE A 256 -5.47 0.55 15.68
CA ILE A 256 -5.35 1.02 14.29
C ILE A 256 -5.80 -0.11 13.38
N THR A 257 -6.75 0.19 12.49
CA THR A 257 -7.31 -0.80 11.55
C THR A 257 -6.50 -0.82 10.25
N ILE A 258 -5.96 -1.99 9.90
CA ILE A 258 -5.17 -2.22 8.68
C ILE A 258 -5.92 -3.21 7.79
N TYR A 259 -6.22 -2.81 6.55
CA TYR A 259 -6.78 -3.71 5.54
C TYR A 259 -5.76 -3.96 4.43
N GLY A 260 -5.57 -5.23 4.06
CA GLY A 260 -4.58 -5.65 3.06
C GLY A 260 -5.19 -6.45 1.92
N THR A 261 -4.82 -6.13 0.68
CA THR A 261 -5.26 -6.88 -0.51
C THR A 261 -4.24 -6.80 -1.66
N PRO A 262 -4.00 -7.89 -2.41
CA PRO A 262 -2.93 -7.95 -3.42
C PRO A 262 -3.37 -7.55 -4.84
N TRP A 263 -4.67 -7.40 -5.12
CA TRP A 263 -5.19 -7.27 -6.49
C TRP A 263 -4.63 -6.07 -7.25
N GLN A 264 -4.52 -6.23 -8.56
CA GLN A 264 -4.04 -5.19 -9.46
C GLN A 264 -4.72 -5.23 -10.83
N PRO A 265 -4.74 -4.10 -11.56
CA PRO A 265 -5.08 -4.09 -12.99
C PRO A 265 -4.20 -5.03 -13.79
N LYS A 266 -4.80 -5.80 -14.69
CA LYS A 266 -4.07 -6.67 -15.60
C LYS A 266 -3.13 -5.85 -16.50
N VAL A 267 -1.83 -5.98 -16.26
CA VAL A 267 -0.75 -5.44 -17.10
C VAL A 267 -0.08 -6.55 -17.92
N ASP A 268 -0.05 -7.75 -17.36
CA ASP A 268 0.71 -8.90 -17.84
C ASP A 268 0.03 -10.22 -17.43
N ASN A 269 0.77 -11.33 -17.51
CA ASN A 269 0.31 -12.66 -17.14
C ASN A 269 0.98 -13.12 -15.83
N TRP A 270 0.96 -12.28 -14.81
CA TRP A 270 1.36 -12.61 -13.43
C TRP A 270 0.14 -12.78 -12.51
N ALA A 271 0.38 -13.10 -11.23
CA ALA A 271 -0.68 -13.32 -10.25
C ALA A 271 -1.44 -12.05 -9.86
N PHE A 272 -2.62 -12.24 -9.27
CA PHE A 272 -3.50 -11.19 -8.74
C PHE A 272 -3.95 -10.14 -9.76
N ASN A 273 -3.87 -10.47 -11.05
CA ASN A 273 -4.37 -9.66 -12.14
C ASN A 273 -5.88 -9.80 -12.29
N LEU A 274 -6.59 -8.68 -12.30
CA LEU A 274 -8.00 -8.60 -12.69
C LEU A 274 -8.17 -7.53 -13.77
N SER A 275 -9.17 -7.71 -14.63
CA SER A 275 -9.55 -6.68 -15.60
C SER A 275 -9.89 -5.38 -14.87
N ARG A 276 -9.56 -4.25 -15.50
CA ARG A 276 -9.97 -2.94 -15.02
C ARG A 276 -11.51 -2.87 -14.94
N GLY A 277 -11.98 -1.96 -14.11
CA GLY A 277 -13.41 -1.75 -13.92
C GLY A 277 -14.05 -2.69 -12.92
N GLN A 278 -15.13 -3.37 -13.31
CA GLN A 278 -16.02 -4.05 -12.34
C GLN A 278 -15.29 -5.13 -11.52
N SER A 279 -14.42 -5.94 -12.14
CA SER A 279 -13.71 -7.01 -11.45
C SER A 279 -12.84 -6.49 -10.29
N LEU A 280 -12.13 -5.38 -10.50
CA LEU A 280 -11.38 -4.72 -9.45
C LEU A 280 -12.28 -3.98 -8.47
N LEU A 281 -13.32 -3.31 -8.95
CA LEU A 281 -14.30 -2.61 -8.11
C LEU A 281 -14.94 -3.56 -7.10
N ASP A 282 -15.24 -4.80 -7.48
CA ASP A 282 -15.78 -5.81 -6.59
C ASP A 282 -14.82 -6.11 -5.42
N LYS A 283 -13.51 -6.18 -5.69
CA LYS A 283 -12.48 -6.30 -4.65
C LYS A 283 -12.40 -5.06 -3.79
N TRP A 284 -12.42 -3.87 -4.39
CA TRP A 284 -12.39 -2.61 -3.63
C TRP A 284 -13.62 -2.44 -2.75
N ASN A 285 -14.78 -2.93 -3.18
CA ASN A 285 -16.02 -2.92 -2.40
C ASN A 285 -15.95 -3.78 -1.13
N MET A 286 -15.02 -4.74 -1.05
CA MET A 286 -14.76 -5.52 0.16
C MET A 286 -14.00 -4.73 1.23
N ILE A 287 -13.35 -3.62 0.88
CA ILE A 287 -12.64 -2.76 1.84
C ILE A 287 -13.68 -2.13 2.79
N PRO A 288 -13.62 -2.39 4.12
CA PRO A 288 -14.57 -1.83 5.06
C PRO A 288 -14.36 -0.32 5.24
N THR A 289 -15.40 0.38 5.70
CA THR A 289 -15.26 1.77 6.16
C THR A 289 -14.50 1.80 7.50
N GLY A 290 -13.78 2.89 7.78
CA GLY A 290 -13.04 3.05 9.05
C GLY A 290 -11.66 2.40 9.08
N VAL A 291 -11.12 1.99 7.94
CA VAL A 291 -9.72 1.58 7.80
C VAL A 291 -8.81 2.79 8.00
N ASP A 292 -7.83 2.69 8.90
CA ASP A 292 -6.83 3.73 9.11
C ASP A 292 -5.70 3.63 8.09
N VAL A 293 -5.25 2.40 7.82
CA VAL A 293 -4.15 2.08 6.90
C VAL A 293 -4.64 1.08 5.86
N LEU A 294 -4.69 1.51 4.60
CA LEU A 294 -4.95 0.63 3.46
C LEU A 294 -3.62 0.18 2.87
N LEU A 295 -3.44 -1.13 2.69
CA LEU A 295 -2.27 -1.74 2.07
C LEU A 295 -2.70 -2.47 0.80
N THR A 296 -2.32 -1.95 -0.37
CA THR A 296 -2.56 -2.60 -1.67
C THR A 296 -1.25 -2.81 -2.39
N HIS A 297 -1.18 -3.74 -3.33
CA HIS A 297 0.01 -3.86 -4.15
C HIS A 297 0.05 -2.75 -5.21
N THR A 298 -1.04 -2.60 -5.97
CA THR A 298 -1.19 -1.57 -7.01
C THR A 298 -1.45 -0.17 -6.42
N PRO A 299 -0.96 0.91 -7.06
CA PRO A 299 -1.31 2.27 -6.69
C PRO A 299 -2.76 2.64 -7.11
N PRO A 300 -3.42 3.58 -6.40
CA PRO A 300 -4.58 4.27 -6.94
C PRO A 300 -4.13 5.21 -8.08
N LEU A 301 -5.02 5.46 -9.04
CA LEU A 301 -4.76 6.42 -10.11
C LEU A 301 -4.31 7.79 -9.54
N GLY A 302 -3.29 8.39 -10.15
CA GLY A 302 -2.85 9.75 -9.82
C GLY A 302 -1.72 9.84 -8.78
N HIS A 303 -1.52 8.80 -7.97
CA HIS A 303 -0.57 8.79 -6.85
C HIS A 303 0.47 7.68 -7.03
N GLY A 304 1.73 8.06 -7.30
CA GLY A 304 2.84 7.12 -7.41
C GLY A 304 2.65 6.05 -8.49
N ASP A 305 1.96 6.40 -9.57
CA ASP A 305 1.47 5.47 -10.60
C ASP A 305 1.91 5.83 -12.03
N MET A 306 2.76 6.85 -12.16
CA MET A 306 3.30 7.31 -13.44
C MET A 306 4.52 6.46 -13.82
N MET A 307 4.52 5.92 -15.04
CA MET A 307 5.69 5.25 -15.62
C MET A 307 6.59 6.23 -16.37
N ASN A 308 7.82 5.82 -16.68
CA ASN A 308 8.78 6.63 -17.43
C ASN A 308 8.31 7.03 -18.84
N ASN A 309 7.38 6.28 -19.44
CA ASN A 309 6.82 6.59 -20.75
C ASN A 309 5.65 7.61 -20.69
N GLY A 310 5.35 8.17 -19.52
CA GLY A 310 4.28 9.15 -19.30
C GLY A 310 2.87 8.56 -19.19
N GLN A 311 2.72 7.23 -19.27
CA GLN A 311 1.45 6.57 -19.03
C GLN A 311 1.24 6.30 -17.54
N ARG A 312 -0.03 6.32 -17.13
CA ARG A 312 -0.43 5.95 -15.77
C ARG A 312 -0.90 4.52 -15.69
N MET A 313 -0.57 3.84 -14.60
CA MET A 313 -0.96 2.45 -14.36
C MET A 313 -1.92 2.27 -13.18
N GLY A 314 -2.16 3.32 -12.39
CA GLY A 314 -2.99 3.22 -11.21
C GLY A 314 -4.45 2.85 -11.52
N CYS A 315 -5.13 2.29 -10.52
CA CYS A 315 -6.53 1.88 -10.66
C CYS A 315 -7.48 3.06 -10.38
N VAL A 316 -8.39 3.33 -11.33
CA VAL A 316 -9.38 4.42 -11.25
C VAL A 316 -10.40 4.15 -10.15
N GLU A 317 -10.89 2.92 -10.06
CA GLU A 317 -11.89 2.48 -9.08
C GLU A 317 -11.29 2.47 -7.67
N LEU A 318 -9.99 2.18 -7.54
CA LEU A 318 -9.28 2.26 -6.27
C LEU A 318 -9.15 3.71 -5.81
N LEU A 319 -8.75 4.65 -6.68
CA LEU A 319 -8.73 6.08 -6.38
C LEU A 319 -10.12 6.56 -5.92
N ASN A 320 -11.17 6.22 -6.67
CA ASN A 320 -12.52 6.63 -6.33
C ASN A 320 -13.00 6.00 -5.01
N THR A 321 -12.66 4.75 -4.74
CA THR A 321 -12.95 4.06 -3.47
C THR A 321 -12.28 4.77 -2.30
N VAL A 322 -10.98 5.06 -2.41
CA VAL A 322 -10.21 5.75 -1.38
C VAL A 322 -10.76 7.15 -1.15
N PHE A 323 -10.97 7.92 -2.21
CA PHE A 323 -11.38 9.31 -2.09
C PHE A 323 -12.82 9.48 -1.60
N LYS A 324 -13.77 8.70 -2.16
CA LYS A 324 -15.21 8.91 -1.94
C LYS A 324 -15.77 8.12 -0.76
N ARG A 325 -15.17 6.99 -0.39
CA ARG A 325 -15.78 6.04 0.55
C ARG A 325 -14.91 5.66 1.74
N VAL A 326 -13.71 5.12 1.50
CA VAL A 326 -12.90 4.52 2.57
C VAL A 326 -12.16 5.60 3.36
N ARG A 327 -11.54 6.56 2.66
CA ARG A 327 -10.77 7.67 3.23
C ARG A 327 -9.85 7.22 4.38
N PRO A 328 -8.88 6.32 4.12
CA PRO A 328 -7.88 5.94 5.11
C PRO A 328 -6.94 7.12 5.40
N LYS A 329 -6.29 7.13 6.56
CA LYS A 329 -5.25 8.13 6.85
C LYS A 329 -4.01 7.90 5.97
N TYR A 330 -3.69 6.63 5.75
CA TYR A 330 -2.56 6.20 4.94
C TYR A 330 -2.99 5.13 3.94
N HIS A 331 -2.52 5.25 2.71
CA HIS A 331 -2.63 4.23 1.68
C HIS A 331 -1.21 3.89 1.20
N VAL A 332 -0.75 2.70 1.55
CA VAL A 332 0.60 2.19 1.27
C VAL A 332 0.51 1.18 0.13
N PHE A 333 1.40 1.30 -0.84
CA PHE A 333 1.46 0.45 -2.03
C PHE A 333 2.84 0.41 -2.66
N GLY A 334 3.00 -0.39 -3.73
CA GLY A 334 4.22 -0.49 -4.51
C GLY A 334 3.89 -0.63 -6.00
N HIS A 335 4.40 -1.70 -6.62
CA HIS A 335 4.20 -2.13 -8.01
C HIS A 335 4.84 -1.22 -9.08
N ILE A 336 4.59 0.08 -9.05
CA ILE A 336 5.16 1.04 -10.02
C ILE A 336 6.43 1.62 -9.44
N HIS A 337 7.59 1.10 -9.85
CA HIS A 337 8.88 1.41 -9.22
C HIS A 337 9.28 2.88 -9.39
N GLU A 338 9.00 3.46 -10.55
CA GLU A 338 9.25 4.86 -10.88
C GLU A 338 8.43 5.83 -10.01
N GLY A 339 7.32 5.34 -9.46
CA GLY A 339 6.40 6.11 -8.64
C GLY A 339 6.81 6.26 -7.18
N TYR A 340 7.98 5.75 -6.76
CA TYR A 340 8.46 5.82 -5.38
C TYR A 340 8.32 7.22 -4.78
N GLY A 341 7.80 7.30 -3.56
CA GLY A 341 7.67 8.55 -2.82
C GLY A 341 6.30 8.73 -2.17
N CYS A 342 6.00 9.97 -1.77
CA CYS A 342 4.82 10.28 -0.96
C CYS A 342 4.05 11.47 -1.52
N THR A 343 2.72 11.33 -1.57
CA THR A 343 1.80 12.40 -1.95
C THR A 343 0.57 12.43 -1.03
N THR A 344 -0.25 13.47 -1.12
CA THR A 344 -1.50 13.58 -0.37
C THR A 344 -2.59 14.27 -1.18
N ASP A 345 -3.85 13.89 -0.92
CA ASP A 345 -5.05 14.60 -1.37
C ASP A 345 -5.53 15.69 -0.38
N GLY A 346 -4.73 15.97 0.65
CA GLY A 346 -5.07 16.85 1.77
C GLY A 346 -5.61 16.11 3.00
N TYR A 347 -6.01 14.85 2.85
CA TYR A 347 -6.42 13.98 3.96
C TYR A 347 -5.61 12.69 4.00
N THR A 348 -5.73 11.87 2.95
CA THR A 348 -5.04 10.59 2.77
C THR A 348 -3.59 10.86 2.37
N LYS A 349 -2.65 10.13 2.98
CA LYS A 349 -1.25 10.12 2.57
C LYS A 349 -1.02 8.86 1.77
N PHE A 350 -0.58 9.02 0.54
CA PHE A 350 -0.30 7.94 -0.40
C PHE A 350 1.20 7.70 -0.41
N ILE A 351 1.59 6.45 -0.18
CA ILE A 351 2.99 6.04 -0.03
C ILE A 351 3.26 4.92 -1.04
N ASN A 352 4.04 5.24 -2.07
CA ASN A 352 4.68 4.22 -2.88
C ASN A 352 6.03 3.87 -2.24
N CYS A 353 6.17 2.63 -1.76
CA CYS A 353 7.34 2.15 -1.04
C CYS A 353 8.16 1.09 -1.80
N CYS A 354 8.18 1.14 -3.14
CA CYS A 354 9.08 0.31 -3.96
C CYS A 354 10.54 0.55 -3.57
N LEU A 355 11.25 -0.48 -3.09
CA LEU A 355 12.68 -0.38 -2.77
C LEU A 355 13.55 -0.50 -4.02
N CYS A 356 13.18 -1.39 -4.94
CA CYS A 356 13.78 -1.46 -6.26
C CYS A 356 13.34 -0.29 -7.15
N ASN A 357 14.26 0.18 -7.99
CA ASN A 357 13.93 1.01 -9.15
C ASN A 357 13.48 0.13 -10.34
N GLU A 358 13.21 0.76 -11.49
CA GLU A 358 12.80 0.09 -12.73
C GLU A 358 13.83 -0.91 -13.29
N ASN A 359 15.11 -0.79 -12.89
CA ASN A 359 16.19 -1.71 -13.27
C ASN A 359 16.41 -2.84 -12.25
N LEU A 360 15.54 -2.94 -11.23
CA LEU A 360 15.64 -3.85 -10.09
C LEU A 360 16.84 -3.59 -9.16
N ASP A 361 17.44 -2.40 -9.22
CA ASP A 361 18.44 -1.98 -8.25
C ASP A 361 17.78 -1.51 -6.96
N MET A 362 18.26 -1.99 -5.81
CA MET A 362 17.83 -1.53 -4.48
C MET A 362 18.34 -0.10 -4.18
N LYS A 363 17.65 0.90 -4.74
CA LYS A 363 18.04 2.33 -4.69
C LYS A 363 17.27 3.13 -3.64
N ASN A 364 16.01 2.78 -3.41
CA ASN A 364 15.13 3.58 -2.58
C ASN A 364 15.23 3.18 -1.11
N GLU A 365 14.89 4.13 -0.24
CA GLU A 365 14.87 3.92 1.20
C GLU A 365 13.47 3.53 1.69
N PRO A 366 13.36 2.78 2.81
CA PRO A 366 12.08 2.56 3.47
C PRO A 366 11.36 3.87 3.77
N VAL A 367 10.04 3.87 3.73
CA VAL A 367 9.25 5.06 4.13
C VAL A 367 8.69 4.83 5.52
N ILE A 368 8.80 5.82 6.41
CA ILE A 368 8.23 5.73 7.76
C ILE A 368 7.12 6.75 7.98
N PHE A 369 6.14 6.38 8.80
CA PHE A 369 5.13 7.30 9.33
C PHE A 369 4.70 6.92 10.74
N ASP A 370 4.23 7.91 11.49
CA ASP A 370 3.80 7.75 12.88
C ASP A 370 2.29 8.01 13.01
N ILE A 371 1.58 7.13 13.73
CA ILE A 371 0.18 7.35 14.12
C ILE A 371 0.13 7.49 15.66
N PRO A 372 -0.47 8.59 16.20
CA PRO A 372 -0.56 8.78 17.64
C PRO A 372 -1.45 7.72 18.28
N VAL A 373 -1.00 7.18 19.42
CA VAL A 373 -1.74 6.23 20.25
C VAL A 373 -1.45 6.50 21.72
N HIS A 374 -2.35 6.06 22.60
CA HIS A 374 -2.06 6.15 24.03
C HIS A 374 -0.85 5.27 24.39
N PRO A 375 0.14 5.76 25.18
CA PRO A 375 1.35 5.00 25.52
C PRO A 375 1.08 3.62 26.13
N HIS A 376 0.06 3.52 26.98
CA HIS A 376 -0.35 2.23 27.56
C HIS A 376 -0.88 1.24 26.52
N THR A 377 -1.58 1.73 25.48
CA THR A 377 -2.01 0.89 24.35
C THR A 377 -0.80 0.37 23.59
N LYS A 378 0.18 1.24 23.30
CA LYS A 378 1.43 0.83 22.66
C LYS A 378 2.14 -0.26 23.45
N GLN A 379 2.36 -0.01 24.73
CA GLN A 379 3.04 -0.94 25.63
C GLN A 379 2.31 -2.29 25.73
N PHE A 380 0.98 -2.29 25.84
CA PHE A 380 0.18 -3.51 25.90
C PHE A 380 0.42 -4.41 24.68
N TYR A 381 0.33 -3.87 23.46
CA TYR A 381 0.52 -4.66 22.25
C TYR A 381 1.95 -5.19 22.13
N VAL A 382 2.96 -4.34 22.38
CA VAL A 382 4.38 -4.74 22.33
C VAL A 382 4.70 -5.86 23.32
N GLN A 383 4.16 -5.81 24.54
CA GLN A 383 4.37 -6.86 25.55
C GLN A 383 3.62 -8.16 25.22
N ASN A 384 2.54 -8.09 24.43
CA ASN A 384 1.65 -9.22 24.15
C ASN A 384 1.77 -9.77 22.72
N VAL A 385 2.83 -9.43 21.98
CA VAL A 385 3.05 -9.85 20.58
C VAL A 385 2.80 -11.35 20.36
N LYS A 386 3.45 -12.22 21.13
CA LYS A 386 3.30 -13.69 20.99
C LYS A 386 1.85 -14.16 21.13
N LYS A 387 1.11 -13.59 22.10
CA LYS A 387 -0.29 -13.95 22.37
C LYS A 387 -1.21 -13.47 21.24
N ILE A 388 -0.98 -12.26 20.74
CA ILE A 388 -1.76 -11.67 19.65
C ILE A 388 -1.53 -12.43 18.35
N LEU A 389 -0.27 -12.71 17.99
CA LEU A 389 0.07 -13.50 16.80
C LEU A 389 -0.49 -14.93 16.87
N LYS A 390 -0.40 -15.60 18.02
CA LYS A 390 -1.00 -16.93 18.21
C LYS A 390 -2.52 -16.90 18.02
N ARG A 391 -3.20 -15.85 18.47
CA ARG A 391 -4.65 -15.69 18.27
C ARG A 391 -4.99 -15.41 16.80
N PHE A 392 -4.17 -14.65 16.09
CA PHE A 392 -4.33 -14.42 14.66
C PHE A 392 -4.18 -15.72 13.86
N GLN A 393 -3.13 -16.50 14.13
CA GLN A 393 -2.89 -17.79 13.46
C GLN A 393 -4.00 -18.82 13.72
N LYS A 394 -4.62 -18.83 14.90
CA LYS A 394 -5.76 -19.73 15.21
C LYS A 394 -7.07 -19.37 14.50
N LYS A 395 -7.17 -18.17 13.93
CA LYS A 395 -8.38 -17.71 13.22
C LYS A 395 -8.29 -17.92 11.70
N LYS A 396 -7.09 -18.21 11.19
CA LYS A 396 -6.91 -18.80 9.86
C LYS A 396 -7.35 -20.26 9.94
#